data_AF-A0A7S1RAL1-F1
#
_entry.id   AF-A0A7S1RAL1-F1
#
_cell.length_a   1.000
_cell.length_b   1.000
_cell.length_c   1.000
_cell.angle_alpha   90.00
_cell.angle_beta   90.00
_cell.angle_gamma   90.00
#
_symmetry.space_group_name_H-M   'P 1'
#
loop_
_entity.id
_entity.type
_entity.pdbx_description
1 polymer ?
#
loop_
_entity_poly.entity_id
_entity_poly.type
_entity_poly.pdbx_seq_one_letter_code
_entity_poly.pdbx_strand_id
1 'polypeptide(L)'
;MGCGCSVLGGPKAAAVAPLPHTEWAQLEAGSTWSRLGGGEIEPLLAYTDVIDAAWLLRFAKGEVMKERKGVVPAWQQVPLEAKLSLEQLRRTTMLFSLPVAVLSYGWAASHHPDPTGALLRRLIPVLEAMAHSCEHGTSPEFTSSRLASWGIVWDFMSLPQRGYTSGYDEATDDRTSDERARFGRGLRSINVWYAHPHTYTLVCDWPMPDSAENAAPIERRGWCIFERRLSCVRKSVLGCLFLSALDDEKRLEAAAAVFVEALGDKKQREAAAPTAARDPRRSTAGGLWGTWHNVLATCS
;
A
#
# COMPACT_ATOMS: atom_id res chain seq x y z
N MET A 1 -59.01 16.63 -11.12
CA MET A 1 -58.35 15.57 -11.90
C MET A 1 -56.93 15.45 -11.36
N GLY A 2 -56.72 14.48 -10.46
CA GLY A 2 -55.42 14.27 -9.80
C GLY A 2 -54.52 13.42 -10.69
N CYS A 3 -53.28 13.88 -10.90
CA CYS A 3 -52.24 13.09 -11.56
C CYS A 3 -51.38 12.45 -10.45
N GLY A 4 -51.55 11.13 -10.28
CA GLY A 4 -50.87 10.34 -9.27
C GLY A 4 -49.39 10.17 -9.60
N CYS A 5 -48.53 10.67 -8.71
CA CYS A 5 -47.10 10.40 -8.72
C CYS A 5 -46.88 9.05 -8.02
N SER A 6 -46.74 7.98 -8.81
CA SER A 6 -46.44 6.64 -8.31
C SER A 6 -44.94 6.52 -8.00
N VAL A 7 -44.58 6.64 -6.73
CA VAL A 7 -43.25 6.31 -6.22
C VAL A 7 -43.08 4.80 -6.29
N LEU A 8 -42.39 4.30 -7.33
CA LEU A 8 -41.97 2.91 -7.39
C LEU A 8 -40.81 2.71 -6.41
N GLY A 9 -41.15 2.13 -5.25
CA GLY A 9 -40.17 1.65 -4.28
C GLY A 9 -39.32 0.55 -4.91
N GLY A 10 -38.07 0.88 -5.25
CA GLY A 10 -37.07 -0.12 -5.60
C GLY A 10 -36.81 -1.06 -4.43
N PRO A 11 -36.45 -2.34 -4.69
CA PRO A 11 -36.14 -3.28 -3.63
C PRO A 11 -34.98 -2.73 -2.80
N LYS A 12 -35.21 -2.60 -1.47
CA LYS A 12 -34.16 -2.38 -0.48
C LYS A 12 -33.03 -3.38 -0.75
N ALA A 13 -31.83 -2.87 -1.01
CA ALA A 13 -30.62 -3.69 -1.09
C ALA A 13 -30.60 -4.61 0.13
N ALA A 14 -30.69 -5.92 -0.11
CA ALA A 14 -30.49 -6.90 0.93
C ALA A 14 -29.10 -6.63 1.52
N ALA A 15 -29.04 -6.33 2.81
CA ALA A 15 -27.79 -6.24 3.51
C ALA A 15 -27.09 -7.59 3.36
N VAL A 16 -26.01 -7.63 2.58
CA VAL A 16 -25.08 -8.77 2.59
C VAL A 16 -24.67 -8.93 4.04
N ALA A 17 -25.01 -10.08 4.62
CA ALA A 17 -24.68 -10.38 6.00
C ALA A 17 -23.18 -10.13 6.19
N PRO A 18 -22.77 -9.43 7.27
CA PRO A 18 -21.36 -9.36 7.61
C PRO A 18 -20.83 -10.80 7.60
N LEU A 19 -19.67 -11.00 6.94
CA LEU A 19 -18.96 -12.27 7.03
C LEU A 19 -18.97 -12.68 8.51
N PRO A 20 -19.32 -13.94 8.84
CA PRO A 20 -19.35 -14.39 10.22
C PRO A 20 -18.03 -13.96 10.83
N HIS A 21 -18.12 -13.27 11.98
CA HIS A 21 -16.95 -12.91 12.78
C HIS A 21 -16.16 -14.20 12.92
N THR A 22 -15.12 -14.33 12.09
CA THR A 22 -14.22 -15.46 12.15
C THR A 22 -13.70 -15.38 13.57
N GLU A 23 -13.96 -16.43 14.35
CA GLU A 23 -13.26 -16.67 15.61
C GLU A 23 -11.84 -16.19 15.36
N TRP A 24 -11.41 -15.17 16.11
CA TRP A 24 -10.13 -14.54 15.85
C TRP A 24 -9.09 -15.65 16.00
N ALA A 25 -8.66 -16.22 14.86
CA ALA A 25 -7.60 -17.19 14.84
C ALA A 25 -6.49 -16.57 15.67
N GLN A 26 -6.14 -17.24 16.76
CA GLN A 26 -5.18 -16.72 17.72
C GLN A 26 -3.95 -16.33 16.91
N LEU A 27 -3.52 -15.08 17.06
CA LEU A 27 -2.32 -14.62 16.39
C LEU A 27 -1.18 -15.57 16.75
N GLU A 28 -0.40 -15.97 15.74
CA GLU A 28 0.77 -16.79 15.98
C GLU A 28 1.66 -16.12 17.03
N ALA A 29 2.25 -16.92 17.93
CA ALA A 29 3.14 -16.41 18.96
C ALA A 29 4.28 -15.61 18.32
N GLY A 30 4.41 -14.33 18.71
CA GLY A 30 5.39 -13.42 18.11
C GLY A 30 4.88 -12.59 16.93
N SER A 31 3.63 -12.77 16.51
CA SER A 31 3.01 -11.90 15.52
C SER A 31 3.00 -10.44 16.00
N THR A 32 3.35 -9.56 15.07
CA THR A 32 3.41 -8.10 15.30
C THR A 32 2.22 -7.37 14.70
N TRP A 33 1.32 -8.10 14.03
CA TRP A 33 0.18 -7.57 13.29
C TRP A 33 -0.66 -6.59 14.11
N SER A 34 -1.21 -7.03 15.25
CA SER A 34 -2.05 -6.17 16.09
C SER A 34 -1.28 -5.02 16.73
N ARG A 35 -0.02 -5.23 17.10
CA ARG A 35 0.83 -4.18 17.69
C ARG A 35 1.07 -3.03 16.71
N LEU A 36 1.12 -3.34 15.42
CA LEU A 36 1.40 -2.39 14.34
C LEU A 36 0.11 -1.88 13.67
N GLY A 37 -1.05 -2.00 14.33
CA GLY A 37 -2.31 -1.46 13.82
C GLY A 37 -3.01 -2.32 12.76
N GLY A 38 -2.58 -3.58 12.57
CA GLY A 38 -3.18 -4.49 11.58
C GLY A 38 -4.70 -4.63 11.69
N GLY A 39 -5.26 -4.49 12.90
CA GLY A 39 -6.71 -4.45 13.15
C GLY A 39 -7.47 -3.35 12.38
N GLU A 40 -6.81 -2.23 12.05
CA GLU A 40 -7.42 -1.14 11.26
C GLU A 40 -7.60 -1.53 9.79
N ILE A 41 -6.76 -2.42 9.27
CA ILE A 41 -6.78 -2.84 7.87
C ILE A 41 -7.57 -4.14 7.63
N GLU A 42 -7.81 -4.97 8.65
CA GLU A 42 -8.57 -6.23 8.48
C GLU A 42 -9.97 -6.01 7.89
N PRO A 43 -10.77 -5.02 8.35
CA PRO A 43 -12.09 -4.77 7.76
C PRO A 43 -12.01 -4.39 6.28
N LEU A 44 -10.86 -3.88 5.83
CA LEU A 44 -10.66 -3.48 4.44
C LEU A 44 -10.52 -4.68 3.51
N LEU A 45 -10.07 -5.83 4.03
CA LEU A 45 -9.89 -7.07 3.27
C LEU A 45 -11.22 -7.64 2.77
N ALA A 46 -12.34 -7.26 3.39
CA ALA A 46 -13.68 -7.64 2.91
C ALA A 46 -14.00 -7.05 1.53
N TYR A 47 -13.25 -6.05 1.07
CA TYR A 47 -13.48 -5.42 -0.23
C TYR A 47 -12.22 -5.08 -1.03
N THR A 48 -11.03 -5.16 -0.45
CA THR A 48 -9.74 -4.95 -1.12
C THR A 48 -8.91 -6.22 -1.03
N ASP A 49 -8.61 -6.86 -2.16
CA ASP A 49 -7.69 -8.00 -2.16
C ASP A 49 -6.24 -7.50 -2.08
N VAL A 50 -5.41 -8.19 -1.30
CA VAL A 50 -3.97 -7.93 -1.21
C VAL A 50 -3.25 -8.99 -2.02
N ILE A 51 -2.45 -8.56 -3.00
CA ILE A 51 -1.76 -9.44 -3.94
C ILE A 51 -0.45 -9.92 -3.34
N ASP A 52 -0.17 -11.21 -3.41
CA ASP A 52 1.10 -11.79 -2.99
C ASP A 52 2.24 -11.30 -3.88
N ALA A 53 3.22 -10.60 -3.29
CA ALA A 53 4.39 -10.10 -3.99
C ALA A 53 5.23 -11.22 -4.62
N ALA A 54 5.32 -12.39 -3.99
CA ALA A 54 6.04 -13.54 -4.54
C ALA A 54 5.30 -14.11 -5.76
N TRP A 55 3.98 -14.20 -5.72
CA TRP A 55 3.18 -14.55 -6.90
C TRP A 55 3.35 -13.52 -8.01
N LEU A 56 3.31 -12.23 -7.69
CA LEU A 56 3.46 -11.15 -8.67
C LEU A 56 4.85 -11.15 -9.32
N LEU A 57 5.90 -11.50 -8.58
CA LEU A 57 7.25 -11.71 -9.11
C LEU A 57 7.28 -12.86 -10.12
N ARG A 58 6.71 -14.00 -9.77
CA ARG A 58 6.60 -15.16 -10.67
C ARG A 58 5.80 -14.82 -11.92
N PHE A 59 4.74 -14.01 -11.78
CA PHE A 59 3.96 -13.50 -12.91
C PHE A 59 4.81 -12.59 -13.81
N ALA A 60 5.56 -11.65 -13.22
CA ALA A 60 6.47 -10.76 -13.95
C ALA A 60 7.57 -11.52 -14.70
N LYS A 61 8.06 -12.63 -14.13
CA LYS A 61 9.05 -13.54 -14.74
C LYS A 61 8.46 -14.48 -15.79
N GLY A 62 7.14 -14.46 -16.01
CA GLY A 62 6.47 -15.34 -16.97
C GLY A 62 6.44 -16.80 -16.52
N GLU A 63 6.46 -17.07 -15.23
CA GLU A 63 6.36 -18.42 -14.66
C GLU A 63 4.90 -18.86 -14.50
N VAL A 64 4.01 -17.90 -14.22
CA VAL A 64 2.54 -18.10 -14.11
C VAL A 64 1.81 -17.17 -15.09
N MET A 65 0.62 -17.58 -15.54
CA MET A 65 -0.22 -16.84 -16.52
C MET A 65 0.56 -16.35 -17.76
N LYS A 66 1.31 -17.26 -18.38
CA LYS A 66 2.22 -16.98 -19.51
C LYS A 66 1.54 -16.31 -20.70
N GLU A 67 0.26 -16.62 -20.91
CA GLU A 67 -0.58 -16.07 -21.96
C GLU A 67 -0.72 -14.55 -21.89
N ARG A 68 -0.54 -13.94 -20.70
CA ARG A 68 -0.66 -12.49 -20.51
C ARG A 68 0.60 -11.69 -20.80
N LYS A 69 1.75 -12.36 -21.01
CA LYS A 69 3.03 -11.72 -21.39
C LYS A 69 3.42 -10.53 -20.48
N GLY A 70 3.16 -10.64 -19.18
CA GLY A 70 3.48 -9.62 -18.18
C GLY A 70 2.48 -8.47 -18.06
N VAL A 71 1.35 -8.49 -18.78
CA VAL A 71 0.26 -7.51 -18.60
C VAL A 71 -0.65 -7.96 -17.47
N VAL A 72 -0.63 -7.23 -16.35
CA VAL A 72 -1.33 -7.60 -15.12
C VAL A 72 -2.84 -7.86 -15.35
N PRO A 73 -3.43 -8.85 -14.68
CA PRO A 73 -4.87 -9.08 -14.73
C PRO A 73 -5.67 -7.97 -14.04
N ALA A 74 -6.86 -7.66 -14.58
CA ALA A 74 -7.88 -6.98 -13.79
C ALA A 74 -8.35 -7.91 -12.65
N TRP A 75 -8.86 -7.34 -11.56
CA TRP A 75 -9.28 -8.08 -10.36
C TRP A 75 -10.09 -9.36 -10.61
N GLN A 76 -11.05 -9.34 -11.56
CA GLN A 76 -11.87 -10.51 -11.91
C GLN A 76 -11.06 -11.71 -12.42
N GLN A 77 -9.89 -11.43 -12.98
CA GLN A 77 -9.02 -12.40 -13.64
C GLN A 77 -7.80 -12.76 -12.77
N VAL A 78 -7.67 -12.15 -11.58
CA VAL A 78 -6.64 -12.49 -10.60
C VAL A 78 -6.99 -13.84 -9.98
N PRO A 79 -6.12 -14.85 -10.09
CA PRO A 79 -6.42 -16.17 -9.56
C PRO A 79 -6.34 -16.18 -8.02
N LEU A 80 -6.99 -17.16 -7.39
CA LEU A 80 -7.12 -17.17 -5.92
C LEU A 80 -5.76 -17.28 -5.21
N GLU A 81 -4.84 -18.06 -5.77
CA GLU A 81 -3.48 -18.23 -5.22
C GLU A 81 -2.62 -16.97 -5.27
N ALA A 82 -3.03 -15.95 -6.03
CA ALA A 82 -2.37 -14.64 -6.04
C ALA A 82 -2.80 -13.74 -4.88
N LYS A 83 -3.85 -14.10 -4.14
CA LYS A 83 -4.49 -13.26 -3.12
C LYS A 83 -4.10 -13.77 -1.73
N LEU A 84 -3.50 -12.90 -0.93
CA LEU A 84 -3.17 -13.22 0.46
C LEU A 84 -4.42 -13.27 1.34
N SER A 85 -4.47 -14.28 2.21
CA SER A 85 -5.45 -14.35 3.28
C SER A 85 -5.04 -13.50 4.48
N LEU A 86 -6.02 -13.16 5.34
CA LEU A 86 -5.74 -12.52 6.62
C LEU A 86 -4.82 -13.37 7.50
N GLU A 87 -4.95 -14.70 7.44
CA GLU A 87 -4.08 -15.62 8.18
C GLU A 87 -2.62 -15.43 7.76
N GLN A 88 -2.33 -15.42 6.46
CA GLN A 88 -0.97 -15.21 5.94
C GLN A 88 -0.39 -13.86 6.38
N LEU A 89 -1.19 -12.79 6.31
CA LEU A 89 -0.78 -11.46 6.74
C LEU A 89 -0.48 -11.39 8.25
N ARG A 90 -1.27 -12.09 9.07
CA ARG A 90 -1.10 -12.15 10.53
C ARG A 90 0.15 -12.90 10.99
N ARG A 91 0.79 -13.71 10.14
CA ARG A 91 2.04 -14.41 10.48
C ARG A 91 3.28 -13.50 10.53
N THR A 92 3.12 -12.20 10.26
CA THR A 92 4.24 -11.27 10.25
C THR A 92 4.92 -11.12 11.62
N THR A 93 6.24 -11.20 11.61
CA THR A 93 7.13 -10.94 12.76
C THR A 93 7.92 -9.64 12.60
N MET A 94 7.60 -8.80 11.59
CA MET A 94 8.25 -7.50 11.35
C MET A 94 8.18 -6.59 12.59
N LEU A 95 9.30 -5.98 12.96
CA LEU A 95 9.34 -5.23 14.20
C LEU A 95 8.66 -3.85 14.12
N PHE A 96 8.67 -3.19 12.96
CA PHE A 96 8.31 -1.77 12.85
C PHE A 96 7.27 -1.45 11.77
N SER A 97 6.92 -2.40 10.92
CA SER A 97 6.00 -2.22 9.80
C SER A 97 5.19 -3.49 9.52
N LEU A 98 4.05 -3.33 8.85
CA LEU A 98 3.30 -4.43 8.28
C LEU A 98 3.90 -4.75 6.91
N PRO A 99 3.99 -6.03 6.51
CA PRO A 99 4.50 -6.43 5.20
C PRO A 99 3.43 -6.21 4.11
N VAL A 100 2.92 -4.97 4.04
CA VAL A 100 1.89 -4.55 3.10
C VAL A 100 2.34 -3.23 2.47
N ALA A 101 2.43 -3.24 1.15
CA ALA A 101 2.71 -2.09 0.32
C ALA A 101 1.46 -1.67 -0.49
N VAL A 102 1.36 -0.39 -0.80
CA VAL A 102 0.29 0.20 -1.62
C VAL A 102 0.96 0.91 -2.78
N LEU A 103 0.50 0.65 -4.01
CA LEU A 103 1.11 1.19 -5.21
C LEU A 103 0.46 2.52 -5.60
N SER A 104 1.23 3.62 -5.60
CA SER A 104 0.83 4.88 -6.22
C SER A 104 1.46 4.97 -7.61
N TYR A 105 0.63 4.96 -8.65
CA TYR A 105 1.09 4.84 -10.03
C TYR A 105 0.14 5.55 -11.01
N GLY A 106 0.67 5.91 -12.18
CA GLY A 106 -0.11 6.53 -13.25
C GLY A 106 -0.72 5.50 -14.18
N TRP A 107 -2.00 5.67 -14.55
CA TRP A 107 -2.62 4.89 -15.63
C TRP A 107 -2.02 5.28 -16.99
N ALA A 108 -1.42 4.33 -17.69
CA ALA A 108 -0.83 4.55 -19.01
C ALA A 108 -1.85 4.65 -20.15
N ALA A 109 -3.01 4.00 -20.01
CA ALA A 109 -4.12 4.07 -20.96
C ALA A 109 -5.46 4.10 -20.23
N SER A 110 -6.52 4.57 -20.89
CA SER A 110 -7.88 4.63 -20.31
C SER A 110 -8.40 3.25 -19.90
N HIS A 111 -8.08 2.24 -20.71
CA HIS A 111 -8.55 0.88 -20.52
C HIS A 111 -7.73 0.11 -19.49
N HIS A 112 -6.42 0.34 -19.41
CA HIS A 112 -5.53 -0.48 -18.59
C HIS A 112 -4.36 0.36 -18.03
N PRO A 113 -3.98 0.16 -16.76
CA PRO A 113 -2.91 0.95 -16.14
C PRO A 113 -1.52 0.67 -16.70
N ASP A 114 -1.26 -0.58 -17.10
CA ASP A 114 0.03 -1.02 -17.65
C ASP A 114 -0.16 -1.95 -18.88
N PRO A 115 -0.65 -1.43 -20.02
CA PRO A 115 -1.07 -2.25 -21.17
C PRO A 115 0.08 -3.02 -21.83
N THR A 116 1.32 -2.65 -21.52
CA THR A 116 2.53 -3.28 -22.07
C THR A 116 3.33 -4.09 -21.04
N GLY A 117 2.88 -4.15 -19.78
CA GLY A 117 3.64 -4.76 -18.67
C GLY A 117 4.93 -4.00 -18.30
N ALA A 118 5.07 -2.74 -18.73
CA ALA A 118 6.29 -1.95 -18.55
C ALA A 118 6.45 -1.50 -17.09
N LEU A 119 5.35 -1.14 -16.43
CA LEU A 119 5.36 -0.80 -15.01
C LEU A 119 5.74 -2.05 -14.19
N LEU A 120 5.10 -3.20 -14.45
CA LEU A 120 5.42 -4.43 -13.73
C LEU A 120 6.88 -4.83 -13.90
N ARG A 121 7.45 -4.71 -15.12
CA ARG A 121 8.88 -5.00 -15.34
C ARG A 121 9.80 -4.11 -14.50
N ARG A 122 9.47 -2.83 -14.34
CA ARG A 122 10.24 -1.92 -13.47
C ARG A 122 10.10 -2.26 -11.99
N LEU A 123 9.02 -2.93 -11.58
CA LEU A 123 8.82 -3.39 -10.21
C LEU A 123 9.59 -4.67 -9.86
N ILE A 124 10.11 -5.43 -10.84
CA ILE A 124 10.80 -6.71 -10.59
C ILE A 124 11.85 -6.61 -9.47
N PRO A 125 12.78 -5.64 -9.46
CA PRO A 125 13.80 -5.57 -8.43
C PRO A 125 13.24 -5.35 -7.01
N VAL A 126 12.14 -4.58 -6.89
CA VAL A 126 11.45 -4.37 -5.61
C VAL A 126 10.76 -5.66 -5.16
N LEU A 127 10.12 -6.37 -6.09
CA LEU A 127 9.47 -7.66 -5.82
C LEU A 127 10.48 -8.74 -5.41
N GLU A 128 11.68 -8.74 -6.00
CA GLU A 128 12.79 -9.61 -5.60
C GLU A 128 13.26 -9.31 -4.19
N ALA A 129 13.41 -8.03 -3.81
CA ALA A 129 13.75 -7.64 -2.44
C ALA A 129 12.68 -8.09 -1.42
N MET A 130 11.39 -7.94 -1.78
CA MET A 130 10.28 -8.41 -0.95
C MET A 130 10.31 -9.94 -0.77
N ALA A 131 10.45 -10.70 -1.87
CA ALA A 131 10.53 -12.15 -1.82
C ALA A 131 11.75 -12.64 -1.03
N HIS A 132 12.91 -12.02 -1.24
CA HIS A 132 14.13 -12.32 -0.50
C HIS A 132 13.94 -12.17 1.01
N SER A 133 13.26 -11.10 1.45
CA SER A 133 12.99 -10.86 2.87
C SER A 133 12.05 -11.89 3.52
N CYS A 134 11.18 -12.54 2.74
CA CYS A 134 10.39 -13.67 3.23
C CYS A 134 11.27 -14.90 3.50
N GLU A 135 12.16 -15.23 2.58
CA GLU A 135 13.01 -16.43 2.64
C GLU A 135 14.13 -16.31 3.69
N HIS A 136 14.80 -15.17 3.71
CA HIS A 136 16.05 -14.97 4.45
C HIS A 136 15.86 -14.12 5.71
N GLY A 137 14.68 -13.53 5.89
CA GLY A 137 14.42 -12.54 6.93
C GLY A 137 14.97 -11.16 6.55
N THR A 138 14.84 -10.21 7.47
CA THR A 138 15.11 -8.80 7.20
C THR A 138 16.47 -8.32 7.68
N SER A 139 17.32 -9.17 8.26
CA SER A 139 18.73 -8.86 8.57
C SER A 139 19.44 -10.10 9.12
N PRO A 140 20.76 -10.28 8.85
CA PRO A 140 21.58 -11.30 9.51
C PRO A 140 21.61 -11.17 11.04
N GLU A 141 21.39 -9.97 11.57
CA GLU A 141 21.35 -9.70 13.01
C GLU A 141 19.96 -9.99 13.63
N PHE A 142 18.92 -10.06 12.79
CA PHE A 142 17.53 -10.32 13.17
C PHE A 142 16.98 -11.55 12.46
N THR A 143 17.69 -12.68 12.58
CA THR A 143 17.34 -13.98 11.96
C THR A 143 15.96 -14.54 12.35
N SER A 144 15.32 -13.99 13.37
CA SER A 144 13.96 -14.36 13.80
C SER A 144 12.83 -13.68 13.02
N SER A 145 13.14 -12.76 12.10
CA SER A 145 12.16 -11.91 11.39
C SER A 145 11.76 -12.44 10.01
N ARG A 146 11.81 -13.77 9.78
CA ARG A 146 11.33 -14.33 8.51
C ARG A 146 9.86 -14.00 8.32
N LEU A 147 9.53 -13.48 7.15
CA LEU A 147 8.17 -13.11 6.80
C LEU A 147 7.52 -14.27 6.08
N ALA A 148 6.28 -14.58 6.44
CA ALA A 148 5.53 -15.58 5.71
C ALA A 148 5.17 -15.08 4.29
N SER A 149 4.84 -13.79 4.16
CA SER A 149 4.40 -13.20 2.89
C SER A 149 4.51 -11.67 2.89
N TRP A 150 4.67 -11.10 1.69
CA TRP A 150 4.51 -9.67 1.41
C TRP A 150 3.28 -9.41 0.57
N GLY A 151 2.48 -8.43 0.95
CA GLY A 151 1.26 -8.04 0.27
C GLY A 151 1.38 -6.72 -0.49
N ILE A 152 0.74 -6.64 -1.65
CA ILE A 152 0.64 -5.43 -2.48
C ILE A 152 -0.83 -5.11 -2.73
N VAL A 153 -1.23 -3.90 -2.37
CA VAL A 153 -2.49 -3.30 -2.80
C VAL A 153 -2.22 -2.55 -4.09
N TRP A 154 -2.65 -3.13 -5.20
CA TRP A 154 -2.64 -2.53 -6.53
C TRP A 154 -4.10 -2.45 -6.96
N ASP A 155 -4.73 -1.28 -6.80
CA ASP A 155 -6.18 -1.06 -6.99
C ASP A 155 -6.81 -1.77 -8.20
N PHE A 156 -6.13 -1.80 -9.36
CA PHE A 156 -6.57 -2.51 -10.56
C PHE A 156 -6.71 -4.03 -10.37
N MET A 157 -5.76 -4.64 -9.67
CA MET A 157 -5.77 -6.06 -9.28
C MET A 157 -6.56 -6.30 -7.98
N SER A 158 -6.74 -5.28 -7.15
CA SER A 158 -7.30 -5.37 -5.79
C SER A 158 -8.81 -5.09 -5.71
N LEU A 159 -9.38 -4.40 -6.70
CA LEU A 159 -10.77 -3.97 -6.74
C LEU A 159 -11.46 -4.37 -8.05
N PRO A 160 -12.77 -4.72 -8.05
CA PRO A 160 -13.50 -5.10 -9.27
C PRO A 160 -13.50 -4.02 -10.35
N GLN A 161 -13.00 -4.35 -11.54
CA GLN A 161 -12.85 -3.39 -12.66
C GLN A 161 -14.05 -3.43 -13.60
N ARG A 162 -14.42 -2.28 -14.16
CA ARG A 162 -15.53 -2.20 -15.12
C ARG A 162 -15.12 -2.81 -16.45
N GLY A 163 -15.97 -3.68 -17.01
CA GLY A 163 -15.85 -4.16 -18.38
C GLY A 163 -14.78 -5.25 -18.52
N TYR A 164 -14.53 -6.08 -17.51
CA TYR A 164 -13.40 -7.04 -17.51
C TYR A 164 -13.79 -8.51 -17.31
N THR A 165 -15.08 -8.81 -17.15
CA THR A 165 -15.63 -10.15 -16.90
C THR A 165 -15.49 -11.06 -18.12
N SER A 166 -15.71 -10.55 -19.34
CA SER A 166 -15.66 -11.33 -20.60
C SER A 166 -14.64 -10.81 -21.61
N GLY A 167 -13.67 -10.02 -21.16
CA GLY A 167 -12.77 -9.21 -21.99
C GLY A 167 -13.12 -7.73 -21.90
N TYR A 168 -12.14 -6.86 -22.22
CA TYR A 168 -12.30 -5.42 -22.04
C TYR A 168 -13.40 -4.83 -22.94
N ASP A 169 -14.43 -4.24 -22.34
CA ASP A 169 -15.47 -3.44 -23.00
C ASP A 169 -15.71 -2.13 -22.24
N GLU A 170 -15.27 -1.01 -22.82
CA GLU A 170 -15.43 0.33 -22.23
C GLU A 170 -16.91 0.74 -22.09
N ALA A 171 -17.77 0.28 -22.98
CA ALA A 171 -19.17 0.69 -23.02
C ALA A 171 -20.00 0.02 -21.93
N THR A 172 -19.58 -1.16 -21.46
CA THR A 172 -20.39 -1.99 -20.56
C THR A 172 -19.84 -1.98 -19.14
N ASP A 173 -20.72 -1.85 -18.14
CA ASP A 173 -20.39 -2.19 -16.74
C ASP A 173 -20.91 -3.59 -16.43
N ASP A 174 -20.04 -4.58 -16.64
CA ASP A 174 -20.30 -6.00 -16.50
C ASP A 174 -20.09 -6.52 -15.06
N ARG A 175 -19.81 -5.63 -14.11
CA ARG A 175 -19.72 -5.99 -12.70
C ARG A 175 -21.08 -6.41 -12.18
N THR A 176 -21.12 -7.39 -11.30
CA THR A 176 -22.32 -7.73 -10.52
C THR A 176 -22.69 -6.60 -9.55
N SER A 177 -23.89 -6.65 -8.97
CA SER A 177 -24.28 -5.71 -7.91
C SER A 177 -23.29 -5.72 -6.74
N ASP A 178 -22.81 -6.90 -6.39
CA ASP A 178 -21.92 -7.11 -5.25
C ASP A 178 -20.52 -6.60 -5.56
N GLU A 179 -20.02 -6.81 -6.77
CA GLU A 179 -18.75 -6.25 -7.25
C GLU A 179 -18.77 -4.73 -7.32
N ARG A 180 -19.87 -4.13 -7.80
CA ARG A 180 -20.02 -2.66 -7.77
C ARG A 180 -20.03 -2.13 -6.33
N ALA A 181 -20.75 -2.79 -5.44
CA ALA A 181 -20.80 -2.42 -4.03
C ALA A 181 -19.41 -2.58 -3.36
N ARG A 182 -18.70 -3.66 -3.69
CA ARG A 182 -17.33 -3.94 -3.25
C ARG A 182 -16.36 -2.87 -3.74
N PHE A 183 -16.34 -2.58 -5.03
CA PHE A 183 -15.52 -1.52 -5.64
C PHE A 183 -15.79 -0.17 -4.95
N GLY A 184 -17.07 0.20 -4.78
CA GLY A 184 -17.42 1.45 -4.13
C GLY A 184 -16.95 1.54 -2.68
N ARG A 185 -17.04 0.45 -1.89
CA ARG A 185 -16.52 0.42 -0.52
C ARG A 185 -14.99 0.45 -0.48
N GLY A 186 -14.32 -0.33 -1.34
CA GLY A 186 -12.87 -0.37 -1.44
C GLY A 186 -12.27 0.96 -1.87
N LEU A 187 -12.82 1.60 -2.90
CA LEU A 187 -12.34 2.90 -3.36
C LEU A 187 -12.51 3.99 -2.29
N ARG A 188 -13.64 4.01 -1.56
CA ARG A 188 -13.85 5.00 -0.48
C ARG A 188 -12.90 4.84 0.70
N SER A 189 -12.38 3.64 0.91
CA SER A 189 -11.52 3.30 2.04
C SER A 189 -10.05 3.15 1.64
N ILE A 190 -9.71 3.30 0.36
CA ILE A 190 -8.34 3.08 -0.13
C ILE A 190 -7.32 4.00 0.55
N ASN A 191 -7.79 5.18 0.95
CA ASN A 191 -7.03 6.17 1.70
C ASN A 191 -6.52 5.65 3.05
N VAL A 192 -7.19 4.67 3.66
CA VAL A 192 -6.72 4.04 4.91
C VAL A 192 -5.40 3.33 4.66
N TRP A 193 -5.25 2.61 3.54
CA TRP A 193 -3.98 1.98 3.18
C TRP A 193 -2.86 3.00 2.99
N TYR A 194 -3.15 4.10 2.29
CA TYR A 194 -2.20 5.20 2.07
C TYR A 194 -1.88 6.00 3.34
N ALA A 195 -2.76 6.05 4.33
CA ALA A 195 -2.58 6.79 5.58
C ALA A 195 -2.07 5.94 6.74
N HIS A 196 -2.16 4.60 6.66
CA HIS A 196 -1.77 3.71 7.75
C HIS A 196 -0.27 3.87 8.05
N PRO A 197 0.14 4.15 9.30
CA PRO A 197 1.51 4.55 9.61
C PRO A 197 2.55 3.44 9.42
N HIS A 198 2.11 2.18 9.40
CA HIS A 198 2.97 1.00 9.31
C HIS A 198 2.86 0.24 7.97
N THR A 199 2.10 0.73 6.99
CA THR A 199 2.18 0.20 5.61
C THR A 199 3.26 0.94 4.83
N TYR A 200 3.61 0.43 3.66
CA TYR A 200 4.46 1.11 2.70
C TYR A 200 3.65 1.70 1.56
N THR A 201 4.11 2.80 1.00
CA THR A 201 3.63 3.37 -0.25
C THR A 201 4.78 3.36 -1.24
N LEU A 202 4.61 2.61 -2.32
CA LEU A 202 5.55 2.54 -3.42
C LEU A 202 5.08 3.53 -4.49
N VAL A 203 5.86 4.59 -4.69
CA VAL A 203 5.54 5.67 -5.62
C VAL A 203 6.29 5.40 -6.92
N CYS A 204 5.55 5.02 -7.96
CA CYS A 204 6.06 4.73 -9.29
C CYS A 204 6.26 6.03 -10.07
N ASP A 205 7.29 6.80 -9.70
CA ASP A 205 7.59 8.14 -10.19
C ASP A 205 8.55 8.19 -11.38
N TRP A 206 8.78 7.04 -12.03
CA TRP A 206 9.49 7.02 -13.30
C TRP A 206 8.74 7.77 -14.40
N PRO A 207 9.45 8.25 -15.44
CA PRO A 207 8.81 8.73 -16.65
C PRO A 207 7.88 7.67 -17.25
N MET A 208 6.66 8.08 -17.64
CA MET A 208 5.74 7.21 -18.36
C MET A 208 6.37 6.77 -19.69
N PRO A 209 6.11 5.55 -20.17
CA PRO A 209 6.57 5.13 -21.51
C PRO A 209 6.06 6.08 -22.59
N ASP A 210 6.87 6.35 -23.61
CA ASP A 210 6.46 7.21 -24.75
C ASP A 210 5.24 6.64 -25.50
N SER A 211 5.02 5.34 -25.41
CA SER A 211 3.86 4.64 -25.97
C SER A 211 2.59 4.75 -25.13
N ALA A 212 2.62 5.41 -23.97
CA ALA A 212 1.45 5.59 -23.12
C ALA A 212 0.48 6.60 -23.75
N GLU A 213 -0.80 6.23 -23.84
CA GLU A 213 -1.89 7.14 -24.24
C GLU A 213 -1.93 8.37 -23.31
N ASN A 214 -1.70 8.13 -22.02
CA ASN A 214 -1.50 9.19 -21.04
C ASN A 214 -0.04 9.19 -20.57
N ALA A 215 0.78 10.01 -21.21
CA ALA A 215 2.19 10.21 -20.85
C ALA A 215 2.41 11.28 -19.75
N ALA A 216 1.34 11.79 -19.11
CA ALA A 216 1.50 12.81 -18.07
C ALA A 216 2.35 12.27 -16.91
N PRO A 217 3.36 13.01 -16.42
CA PRO A 217 4.16 12.61 -15.28
C PRO A 217 3.31 12.59 -14.00
N ILE A 218 3.77 11.85 -12.99
CA ILE A 218 3.01 11.60 -11.77
C ILE A 218 2.67 12.87 -10.99
N GLU A 219 3.52 13.90 -11.07
CA GLU A 219 3.35 15.22 -10.45
C GLU A 219 2.22 16.04 -11.09
N ARG A 220 1.70 15.60 -12.24
CA ARG A 220 0.57 16.23 -12.92
C ARG A 220 -0.72 15.42 -12.79
N ARG A 221 -0.68 14.31 -12.04
CA ARG A 221 -1.83 13.42 -11.82
C ARG A 221 -2.40 13.69 -10.42
N GLY A 222 -3.53 14.39 -10.39
CA GLY A 222 -4.16 14.84 -9.15
C GLY A 222 -4.31 13.75 -8.09
N TRP A 223 -4.73 12.55 -8.52
CA TRP A 223 -4.88 11.40 -7.62
C TRP A 223 -3.54 10.93 -7.04
N CYS A 224 -2.51 10.72 -7.87
CA CYS A 224 -1.19 10.30 -7.41
C CYS A 224 -0.54 11.33 -6.48
N ILE A 225 -0.74 12.63 -6.73
CA ILE A 225 -0.30 13.70 -5.83
C ILE A 225 -0.97 13.55 -4.47
N PHE A 226 -2.29 13.33 -4.45
CA PHE A 226 -3.05 13.16 -3.22
C PHE A 226 -2.57 11.95 -2.41
N GLU A 227 -2.43 10.78 -3.05
CA GLU A 227 -1.92 9.55 -2.42
C GLU A 227 -0.56 9.79 -1.77
N ARG A 228 0.39 10.35 -2.52
CA ARG A 228 1.74 10.68 -2.04
C ARG A 228 1.69 11.62 -0.84
N ARG A 229 0.91 12.69 -0.92
CA ARG A 229 0.80 13.66 0.19
C ARG A 229 0.20 13.01 1.42
N LEU A 230 -0.86 12.21 1.26
CA LEU A 230 -1.50 11.49 2.36
C LEU A 230 -0.51 10.54 3.05
N SER A 231 0.30 9.81 2.27
CA SER A 231 1.34 8.92 2.80
C SER A 231 2.42 9.67 3.57
N CYS A 232 2.91 10.80 3.05
CA CYS A 232 3.92 11.61 3.72
C CYS A 232 3.46 12.27 5.04
N VAL A 233 2.15 12.42 5.28
CA VAL A 233 1.63 13.04 6.53
C VAL A 233 1.75 12.09 7.73
N ARG A 234 1.59 10.78 7.51
CA ARG A 234 1.46 9.80 8.60
C ARG A 234 2.63 8.82 8.68
N LYS A 235 3.23 8.46 7.55
CA LYS A 235 4.29 7.46 7.48
C LYS A 235 5.64 8.10 7.81
N SER A 236 6.54 7.30 8.37
CA SER A 236 7.94 7.70 8.46
C SER A 236 8.53 7.85 7.05
N VAL A 237 9.71 8.46 6.95
CA VAL A 237 10.44 8.60 5.67
C VAL A 237 10.69 7.26 4.97
N LEU A 238 10.64 6.14 5.70
CA LEU A 238 10.86 4.79 5.18
C LEU A 238 9.57 4.12 4.71
N GLY A 239 8.40 4.70 5.02
CA GLY A 239 7.10 4.18 4.61
C GLY A 239 6.60 4.76 3.28
N CYS A 240 7.23 5.80 2.72
CA CYS A 240 6.87 6.38 1.43
C CYS A 240 8.10 6.37 0.52
N LEU A 241 8.17 5.43 -0.41
CA LEU A 241 9.34 5.12 -1.22
C LEU A 241 9.14 5.56 -2.66
N PHE A 242 10.01 6.46 -3.14
CA PHE A 242 10.07 6.86 -4.54
C PHE A 242 10.95 5.87 -5.28
N LEU A 243 10.38 5.17 -6.25
CA LEU A 243 11.07 4.05 -6.89
C LEU A 243 12.12 4.51 -7.91
N SER A 244 11.96 5.70 -8.50
CA SER A 244 13.00 6.30 -9.36
C SER A 244 14.32 6.54 -8.61
N ALA A 245 14.25 6.75 -7.29
CA ALA A 245 15.44 6.90 -6.45
C ALA A 245 16.24 5.58 -6.31
N LEU A 246 15.62 4.44 -6.65
CA LEU A 246 16.17 3.09 -6.53
C LEU A 246 16.80 2.57 -7.83
N ASP A 247 16.78 3.32 -8.93
CA ASP A 247 17.27 2.90 -10.26
C ASP A 247 18.80 2.68 -10.37
N ASP A 248 19.55 2.89 -9.28
CA ASP A 248 20.96 2.52 -9.19
C ASP A 248 21.04 1.12 -8.57
N GLU A 249 21.68 0.17 -9.25
CA GLU A 249 21.82 -1.23 -8.81
C GLU A 249 22.33 -1.33 -7.35
N LYS A 250 23.21 -0.40 -6.96
CA LYS A 250 23.71 -0.26 -5.57
C LYS A 250 22.66 0.27 -4.60
N ARG A 251 21.70 1.06 -5.08
CA ARG A 251 20.58 1.60 -4.29
C ARG A 251 19.44 0.61 -4.16
N LEU A 252 19.29 -0.36 -5.06
CA LEU A 252 18.37 -1.48 -4.90
C LEU A 252 18.84 -2.45 -3.82
N GLU A 253 20.14 -2.76 -3.78
CA GLU A 253 20.74 -3.43 -2.63
C GLU A 253 20.58 -2.58 -1.36
N ALA A 254 20.76 -1.26 -1.44
CA ALA A 254 20.51 -0.35 -0.32
C ALA A 254 19.01 -0.17 0.01
N ALA A 255 18.08 -0.46 -0.90
CA ALA A 255 16.63 -0.36 -0.69
C ALA A 255 16.05 -1.65 -0.13
N ALA A 256 16.57 -2.80 -0.57
CA ALA A 256 16.52 -4.02 0.20
C ALA A 256 17.12 -3.77 1.59
N ALA A 257 18.25 -3.06 1.66
CA ALA A 257 18.79 -2.55 2.90
C ALA A 257 17.87 -1.53 3.59
N VAL A 258 16.98 -0.76 2.94
CA VAL A 258 15.98 0.11 3.59
C VAL A 258 14.81 -0.72 4.15
N PHE A 259 14.38 -1.76 3.46
CA PHE A 259 13.43 -2.75 4.01
C PHE A 259 14.05 -3.52 5.20
N VAL A 260 15.39 -3.58 5.28
CA VAL A 260 16.22 -4.25 6.30
C VAL A 260 16.69 -3.29 7.43
N GLU A 261 17.03 -2.03 7.14
CA GLU A 261 17.63 -0.99 8.01
C GLU A 261 16.56 -0.08 8.62
N ALA A 262 15.38 0.02 8.00
CA ALA A 262 14.18 0.54 8.67
C ALA A 262 13.85 -0.21 9.98
N LEU A 263 14.54 -1.32 10.23
CA LEU A 263 14.41 -2.18 11.39
C LEU A 263 15.62 -2.11 12.35
N GLY A 264 16.65 -1.33 12.06
CA GLY A 264 17.89 -1.28 12.85
C GLY A 264 18.11 -0.02 13.70
N ASP A 265 17.56 1.14 13.30
CA ASP A 265 18.09 2.39 13.83
C ASP A 265 17.32 2.96 15.04
N LYS A 266 17.54 2.33 16.20
CA LYS A 266 17.28 2.95 17.51
C LYS A 266 18.56 3.26 18.28
N LYS A 267 19.64 2.50 18.06
CA LYS A 267 20.90 2.66 18.80
C LYS A 267 21.63 3.96 18.47
N GLN A 268 21.55 4.50 17.24
CA GLN A 268 22.26 5.76 16.94
C GLN A 268 21.51 7.00 17.44
N ARG A 269 20.18 6.97 17.53
CA ARG A 269 19.39 8.09 18.06
C ARG A 269 19.43 8.20 19.59
N GLU A 270 19.53 7.08 20.30
CA GLU A 270 19.74 7.09 21.76
C GLU A 270 21.21 7.35 22.15
N ALA A 271 22.17 7.07 21.26
CA ALA A 271 23.59 7.39 21.47
C ALA A 271 23.98 8.84 21.08
N ALA A 272 23.18 9.52 20.26
CA ALA A 272 23.41 10.91 19.84
C ALA A 272 22.65 11.95 20.69
N ALA A 273 21.83 11.52 21.65
CA ALA A 273 21.31 12.43 22.65
C ALA A 273 22.44 12.82 23.61
N PRO A 274 22.84 14.11 23.70
CA PRO A 274 23.83 14.50 24.68
C PRO A 274 23.29 14.18 26.06
N THR A 275 24.03 13.36 26.80
CA THR A 275 23.84 13.09 28.22
C THR A 275 23.97 14.42 28.95
N ALA A 276 22.86 15.14 29.13
CA ALA A 276 22.81 16.29 30.02
C ALA A 276 22.93 15.76 31.45
N ALA A 277 24.19 15.60 31.89
CA ALA A 277 24.52 15.44 33.29
C ALA A 277 24.09 16.72 34.03
N ARG A 278 23.11 16.54 34.90
CA ARG A 278 22.50 17.45 35.90
C ARG A 278 23.36 18.60 36.41
N ASP A 279 22.75 19.77 36.59
CA ASP A 279 23.09 20.69 37.67
C ASP A 279 21.92 20.80 38.67
N PRO A 280 22.04 20.26 39.90
CA PRO A 280 21.03 20.40 40.94
C PRO A 280 21.09 21.74 41.70
N ARG A 281 21.83 22.75 41.22
CA ARG A 281 21.95 24.07 41.88
C ARG A 281 21.42 25.23 41.05
N ARG A 282 20.10 25.27 40.81
CA ARG A 282 19.38 26.53 40.56
C ARG A 282 18.02 26.53 41.25
N SER A 283 18.04 26.78 42.56
CA SER A 283 16.98 27.56 43.17
C SER A 283 17.46 29.02 43.22
N THR A 284 16.66 29.92 42.66
CA THR A 284 16.26 31.22 43.23
C THR A 284 15.61 32.09 42.15
N ALA A 285 14.37 32.47 42.47
CA ALA A 285 13.73 33.76 42.23
C ALA A 285 13.82 34.46 40.85
N GLY A 286 12.63 34.70 40.28
CA GLY A 286 12.24 36.08 39.95
C GLY A 286 12.20 36.48 38.48
N GLY A 287 10.98 36.70 37.97
CA GLY A 287 10.69 37.92 37.22
C GLY A 287 10.55 37.85 35.70
N LEU A 288 9.37 38.32 35.25
CA LEU A 288 9.13 39.18 34.10
C LEU A 288 8.93 38.55 32.70
N TRP A 289 7.64 38.46 32.33
CA TRP A 289 7.01 39.08 31.15
C TRP A 289 7.90 39.40 29.92
N GLY A 290 7.54 38.87 28.75
CA GLY A 290 8.04 39.42 27.48
C GLY A 290 7.77 38.59 26.22
N THR A 291 6.59 38.78 25.64
CA THR A 291 6.28 38.82 24.19
C THR A 291 6.65 37.65 23.26
N TRP A 292 5.58 37.03 22.77
CA TRP A 292 5.46 36.35 21.47
C TRP A 292 5.60 37.35 20.31
N HIS A 293 6.35 37.00 19.25
CA HIS A 293 5.93 37.17 17.84
C HIS A 293 6.99 36.66 16.83
N ASN A 294 6.47 36.01 15.78
CA ASN A 294 6.91 35.95 14.38
C ASN A 294 8.26 35.33 14.00
N VAL A 295 8.20 34.16 13.33
CA VAL A 295 8.73 33.99 11.96
C VAL A 295 7.87 32.96 11.20
N LEU A 296 6.96 33.46 10.36
CA LEU A 296 6.36 32.74 9.22
C LEU A 296 6.33 33.75 8.07
N ALA A 297 7.17 33.56 7.06
CA ALA A 297 6.97 33.95 5.65
C ALA A 297 8.33 33.90 4.93
N THR A 298 8.45 33.04 3.92
CA THR A 298 8.72 33.42 2.51
C THR A 298 9.00 32.14 1.72
N CYS A 299 8.05 31.76 0.85
CA CYS A 299 8.32 31.14 -0.45
C CYS A 299 7.11 31.48 -1.32
N SER A 300 7.30 32.46 -2.19
CA SER A 300 6.47 32.73 -3.37
C SER A 300 6.89 31.81 -4.51
#